data_AF-A0A8C2HL52-F1
#
_entry.id   AF-A0A8C2HL52-F1
#
_cell.length_a   1.000
_cell.length_b   1.000
_cell.length_c   1.000
_cell.angle_alpha   90.00
_cell.angle_beta   90.00
_cell.angle_gamma   90.00
#
_symmetry.space_group_name_H-M   'P 1'
#
loop_
_entity.id
_entity.type
_entity.pdbx_description
1 polymer ?
#
loop_
_entity_poly.entity_id
_entity_poly.type
_entity_poly.pdbx_seq_one_letter_code
_entity_poly.pdbx_strand_id
1 'polypeptide(L)' 'MDPFSHLAIDYVVVGSDSGRIVILEYHPSKNMFEKIHQETFGKSGCRRIVPGQFLAVDPKGRAFMIGKTTCSKN' A
#
# COMPACT_ATOMS: atom_id res chain seq x y z
N MET A 1 -5.46 -22.62 11.48
CA MET A 1 -4.40 -22.72 10.46
C MET A 1 -5.07 -23.22 9.20
N ASP A 2 -5.33 -22.30 8.29
CA ASP A 2 -6.02 -22.52 7.02
C ASP A 2 -5.14 -23.32 6.05
N PRO A 3 -5.68 -24.37 5.40
CA PRO A 3 -4.89 -25.33 4.62
C PRO A 3 -4.38 -24.80 3.26
N PHE A 4 -4.61 -23.52 2.94
CA PHE A 4 -4.22 -22.89 1.65
C PHE A 4 -3.09 -21.87 1.78
N SER A 5 -2.53 -21.68 2.98
CA SER A 5 -1.49 -20.67 3.25
C SER A 5 -0.20 -20.85 2.44
N HIS A 6 0.07 -22.06 1.91
CA HIS A 6 1.25 -22.36 1.11
C HIS A 6 1.14 -22.00 -0.39
N LEU A 7 0.00 -21.49 -0.84
CA LEU A 7 -0.21 -20.99 -2.21
C LEU A 7 -0.47 -19.47 -2.26
N ALA A 8 -0.52 -18.81 -1.10
CA ALA A 8 -0.84 -17.39 -1.01
C ALA A 8 0.44 -16.56 -1.19
N ILE A 9 0.49 -15.78 -2.27
CA ILE A 9 1.53 -14.77 -2.48
C ILE A 9 1.14 -13.53 -1.68
N ASP A 10 2.02 -13.13 -0.76
CA ASP A 10 1.85 -11.89 -0.02
C ASP A 10 2.33 -10.70 -0.86
N TYR A 11 1.48 -9.68 -0.97
CA TYR A 11 1.80 -8.42 -1.63
C TYR A 11 2.21 -7.36 -0.62
N VAL A 12 3.10 -6.47 -1.03
CA VAL A 12 3.55 -5.34 -0.21
C VAL A 12 2.88 -4.06 -0.70
N VAL A 13 2.10 -3.43 0.18
CA VAL A 13 1.49 -2.12 -0.09
C VAL A 13 2.40 -1.02 0.47
N VAL A 14 2.81 -0.08 -0.38
CA VAL A 14 3.74 1.00 -0.03
C VAL A 14 3.06 2.35 -0.22
N GLY A 15 2.86 3.05 0.89
CA GLY A 15 2.54 4.48 0.91
C GLY A 15 3.83 5.30 0.95
N SER A 16 3.99 6.23 0.01
CA SER A 16 5.12 7.16 -0.02
C SER A 16 4.60 8.60 -0.14
N ASP A 17 5.47 9.55 0.20
CA ASP A 17 5.31 10.98 -0.04
C ASP A 17 5.08 11.35 -1.52
N SER A 18 5.25 10.43 -2.47
CA SER A 18 4.96 10.66 -3.90
C SER A 18 3.48 10.99 -4.20
N GLY A 19 2.56 10.81 -3.26
CA GLY A 19 1.12 10.99 -3.49
C GLY A 19 0.51 9.82 -4.27
N ARG A 20 1.19 8.67 -4.23
CA ARG A 20 0.80 7.43 -4.92
C ARG A 20 0.82 6.27 -3.94
N ILE A 21 -0.08 5.31 -4.16
CA ILE A 21 -0.08 4.01 -3.51
C ILE A 21 0.46 2.99 -4.50
N VAL A 22 1.42 2.19 -4.05
CA VAL A 22 2.08 1.19 -4.89
C VAL A 22 1.89 -0.18 -4.27
N ILE A 23 1.55 -1.17 -5.10
CA ILE A 23 1.50 -2.57 -4.71
C ILE A 23 2.65 -3.29 -5.40
N LEU A 24 3.50 -3.93 -4.59
CA LEU A 24 4.69 -4.64 -5.01
C LEU A 24 4.51 -6.15 -4.81
N GLU A 25 5.04 -6.91 -5.75
CA GLU A 25 5.20 -8.36 -5.65
C GLU A 25 6.70 -8.69 -5.66
N TYR A 26 7.11 -9.63 -4.82
CA TYR A 26 8.50 -10.09 -4.78
C TYR A 26 8.72 -11.25 -5.75
N HIS A 27 9.71 -11.12 -6.65
CA HIS A 27 10.11 -12.18 -7.55
C HIS A 27 11.43 -12.82 -7.09
N PRO A 28 11.38 -14.04 -6.50
CA PRO A 28 12.58 -14.70 -5.97
C PRO A 28 13.59 -15.09 -7.05
N SER A 29 13.14 -15.31 -8.28
CA SER A 29 14.00 -15.64 -9.43
C SER A 29 14.92 -14.49 -9.82
N LYS A 30 14.44 -13.26 -9.70
CA LYS A 30 15.18 -12.04 -10.04
C LYS A 30 15.74 -11.33 -8.81
N ASN A 31 15.32 -11.73 -7.61
CA ASN A 31 15.58 -11.05 -6.34
C ASN A 31 15.20 -9.55 -6.42
N MET A 32 14.03 -9.25 -6.99
CA MET A 32 13.56 -7.89 -7.20
C MET A 32 12.07 -7.76 -6.87
N PHE A 33 11.66 -6.54 -6.49
CA PHE A 33 10.26 -6.18 -6.36
C PHE A 33 9.73 -5.63 -7.68
N GLU A 34 8.68 -6.25 -8.20
CA GLU A 34 7.96 -5.77 -9.37
C GLU A 34 6.72 -4.97 -8.94
N LYS A 35 6.49 -3.83 -9.60
CA LYS A 35 5.33 -2.98 -9.35
C LYS A 35 4.13 -3.53 -10.10
N ILE A 36 3.17 -4.09 -9.37
CA ILE A 36 1.94 -4.63 -9.93
C ILE A 36 0.90 -3.53 -10.13
N HIS A 37 0.81 -2.61 -9.17
CA HIS A 37 -0.17 -1.54 -9.22
C HIS A 37 0.42 -0.21 -8.73
N GLN A 38 -0.01 0.88 -9.35
CA GLN A 38 0.37 2.23 -8.96
C GLN A 38 -0.80 3.19 -9.21
N GLU A 39 -1.44 3.63 -8.13
CA GLU A 39 -2.56 4.57 -8.20
C GLU A 39 -2.14 5.92 -7.62
N THR A 40 -2.52 7.01 -8.29
CA THR A 40 -2.22 8.38 -7.85
C THR A 40 -3.45 8.98 -7.18
N PHE A 41 -3.33 9.33 -5.91
CA PHE A 41 -4.43 9.89 -5.12
C PHE A 41 -4.21 11.37 -4.75
N GLY A 42 -3.01 11.91 -4.97
CA GLY A 42 -2.68 13.27 -4.54
C GLY A 42 -1.40 13.84 -5.13
N LYS A 43 -1.01 15.01 -4.62
CA LYS A 43 0.25 15.68 -4.96
C LYS A 43 1.39 15.10 -4.14
N SER A 44 2.61 15.18 -4.68
CA SER A 44 3.83 14.81 -3.98
C SER A 44 4.16 15.72 -2.78
N GLY A 45 4.94 15.15 -1.87
CA GLY A 45 5.41 15.71 -0.60
C GLY A 45 4.71 15.12 0.64
N CYS A 46 5.44 15.07 1.76
CA CYS A 46 4.89 14.76 3.08
C CYS A 46 3.96 15.88 3.56
N ARG A 47 2.69 15.83 3.15
CA ARG A 47 1.69 16.85 3.47
C ARG A 47 0.70 16.32 4.49
N ARG A 48 0.39 17.14 5.49
CA ARG A 48 -0.61 16.83 6.53
C ARG A 48 -1.99 16.46 5.97
N ILE A 49 -2.34 16.99 4.80
CA ILE A 49 -3.65 16.84 4.16
C ILE A 49 -3.73 15.70 3.14
N VAL A 50 -2.58 15.14 2.71
CA VAL A 50 -2.52 14.06 1.71
C VAL A 50 -2.44 12.72 2.44
N PRO A 51 -3.25 11.72 2.07
CA PRO A 51 -3.17 10.38 2.67
C PRO A 51 -1.85 9.70 2.33
N GLY A 52 -1.35 8.84 3.21
CA GLY A 52 -0.08 8.12 3.01
C GLY A 52 0.74 7.89 4.28
N GLN A 53 0.39 8.55 5.38
CA GLN A 53 1.09 8.37 6.67
C GLN A 53 0.59 7.12 7.43
N PHE A 54 -0.71 6.83 7.33
CA PHE A 54 -1.31 5.68 7.97
C PHE A 54 -1.78 4.68 6.92
N LEU A 55 -1.54 3.40 7.18
CA LEU A 55 -1.95 2.29 6.33
C LEU A 55 -2.53 1.20 7.22
N ALA A 56 -3.73 0.73 6.88
CA ALA A 56 -4.36 -0.41 7.53
C ALA A 56 -4.86 -1.39 6.45
N VAL A 57 -4.72 -2.69 6.70
CA VAL A 57 -5.11 -3.75 5.77
C VAL A 57 -6.08 -4.70 6.47
N ASP A 58 -7.10 -5.17 5.76
CA ASP A 58 -7.99 -6.23 6.25
C ASP A 58 -7.19 -7.53 6.41
N PRO A 59 -7.27 -8.25 7.54
CA PRO A 59 -6.52 -9.50 7.74
C PRO A 59 -6.79 -10.60 6.71
N LYS A 60 -7.92 -10.51 5.98
CA LYS A 60 -8.27 -11.42 4.88
C LYS A 60 -7.82 -10.93 3.50
N GLY A 61 -7.14 -9.79 3.41
CA GLY A 61 -6.63 -9.22 2.15
C GLY A 61 -7.71 -8.66 1.22
N ARG A 62 -8.93 -8.38 1.69
CA ARG A 62 -10.01 -7.91 0.81
C ARG A 62 -9.93 -6.43 0.45
N ALA A 63 -9.40 -5.62 1.36
CA ALA A 63 -9.29 -4.18 1.20
C ALA A 63 -8.18 -3.63 2.10
N PHE A 64 -7.67 -2.44 1.76
CA PHE A 64 -6.79 -1.65 2.60
C PHE A 64 -7.26 -0.19 2.59
N MET A 65 -6.87 0.57 3.62
CA MET A 65 -7.20 1.98 3.76
C MET A 65 -5.92 2.79 3.99
N ILE A 66 -5.81 3.89 3.25
CA ILE A 66 -4.76 4.90 3.44
C ILE A 66 -5.33 6.12 4.16
N GLY A 67 -4.65 6.53 5.23
CA GLY A 67 -5.02 7.65 6.08
C GLY A 67 -4.00 8.78 6.05
N LYS A 68 -4.45 9.98 6.43
CA LYS A 68 -3.60 11.17 6.61
C LYS A 68 -3.50 11.54 8.07
N THR A 69 -2.46 12.31 8.42
CA THR A 69 -2.22 12.74 9.80
C THR A 69 -3.30 13.66 10.35
N THR A 70 -3.94 14.48 9.51
CA THR A 70 -4.95 15.43 9.99
C THR A 70 -6.03 15.70 8.94
N CYS A 71 -7.31 15.73 9.35
CA CYS A 71 -8.37 16.25 8.51
C CYS A 71 -8.21 17.77 8.36
N SER A 72 -8.29 18.29 7.12
CA SER A 72 -8.39 19.74 6.97
C SER A 72 -9.79 20.11 7.43
N LYS A 73 -9.90 20.93 8.47
CA LYS A 73 -11.16 21.63 8.72
C LYS A 73 -11.31 22.66 7.61
N ASN A 74 -12.48 22.68 6.96
CA ASN A 74 -12.88 23.82 6.13
C ASN A 74 -12.98 25.07 7.02
#